data_AF-A0A4Q6C2K1-F1
#
_entry.id   AF-A0A4Q6C2K1-F1
#
_cell.length_a   1.000
_cell.length_b   1.000
_cell.length_c   1.000
_cell.angle_alpha   90.00
_cell.angle_beta   90.00
_cell.angle_gamma   90.00
#
_symmetry.space_group_name_H-M   'P 1'
#
loop_
_entity.id
_entity.type
_entity.pdbx_description
1 polymer ?
#
loop_
_entity_poly.entity_id
_entity_poly.type
_entity_poly.pdbx_seq_one_letter_code
_entity_poly.pdbx_strand_id
1 'polypeptide(L)'
;IDTLRALMMAIVHDLVEIDAGDTFFYGLTEDKTIQEQKAIERLTGLLPSAVGEELKTIWTEFEAGQSPEAKFVSALDRFLPIYSNMQNDGYSWKNHGVSVDQVRARCEKPISDGLPELWKLTDALLSESVAKGQFTARE
;
A
#
# COMPACT_ATOMS: atom_id res chain seq x y z
N ILE A 1 3.85 13.63 -12.73
CA ILE A 1 4.41 13.20 -11.44
C ILE A 1 5.47 14.19 -11.05
N ASP A 2 5.20 14.98 -10.02
CA ASP A 2 6.23 15.69 -9.27
C ASP A 2 6.96 14.67 -8.38
N THR A 3 8.25 14.43 -8.67
CA THR A 3 9.03 13.42 -7.97
C THR A 3 9.26 13.75 -6.50
N LEU A 4 9.44 15.03 -6.16
CA LEU A 4 9.68 15.42 -4.77
C LEU A 4 8.40 15.25 -3.96
N ARG A 5 7.25 15.62 -4.53
CA ARG A 5 5.94 15.40 -3.90
C ARG A 5 5.66 13.92 -3.68
N ALA A 6 5.88 13.09 -4.71
CA ALA A 6 5.70 11.63 -4.61
C ALA A 6 6.64 11.00 -3.57
N LEU A 7 7.90 11.45 -3.50
CA LEU A 7 8.86 10.98 -2.50
C LEU A 7 8.40 11.34 -1.08
N MET A 8 8.00 12.59 -0.85
CA MET A 8 7.50 13.03 0.45
C MET A 8 6.24 12.25 0.85
N MET A 9 5.34 12.00 -0.10
CA MET A 9 4.15 11.20 0.12
C MET A 9 4.47 9.75 0.49
N ALA A 10 5.42 9.11 -0.22
CA ALA A 10 5.87 7.76 0.13
C ALA A 10 6.51 7.69 1.53
N ILE A 11 7.20 8.74 1.99
CA ILE A 11 7.76 8.80 3.34
C ILE A 11 6.66 8.94 4.41
N VAL A 12 5.57 9.63 4.10
CA VAL A 12 4.57 10.06 5.09
C VAL A 12 3.35 9.16 5.17
N HIS A 13 3.01 8.40 4.12
CA HIS A 13 1.74 7.68 4.04
C HIS A 13 1.47 6.75 5.25
N ASP A 14 2.47 5.98 5.68
CA ASP A 14 2.38 5.09 6.84
C ASP A 14 2.84 5.73 8.17
N LEU A 15 3.04 7.06 8.22
CA LEU A 15 3.47 7.73 9.46
C LEU A 15 2.49 7.48 10.62
N VAL A 16 1.20 7.36 10.29
CA VAL A 16 0.11 7.11 11.25
C VAL A 16 0.23 5.74 11.94
N GLU A 17 0.95 4.79 11.35
CA GLU A 17 1.11 3.44 11.90
C GLU A 17 1.98 3.40 13.17
N ILE A 18 2.71 4.49 13.47
CA ILE A 18 3.40 4.67 14.75
C ILE A 18 2.42 4.51 15.93
N ASP A 19 1.20 5.02 15.79
CA ASP A 19 0.17 4.95 16.84
C ASP A 19 -0.95 3.96 16.50
N ALA A 20 -1.39 3.93 15.24
CA ALA A 20 -2.51 3.09 14.82
C ALA A 20 -2.13 1.60 14.72
N GLY A 21 -0.83 1.32 14.57
CA GLY A 21 -0.30 0.00 14.24
C GLY A 21 -0.53 -0.37 12.77
N ASP A 22 0.33 -1.24 12.26
CA ASP A 22 0.15 -1.85 10.93
C ASP A 22 -1.06 -2.80 10.96
N THR A 23 -1.86 -2.76 9.91
CA THR A 23 -2.95 -3.71 9.70
C THR A 23 -2.59 -4.61 8.53
N PHE A 24 -2.59 -5.93 8.79
CA PHE A 24 -2.35 -6.90 7.73
C PHE A 24 -3.24 -6.61 6.52
N PHE A 25 -2.59 -6.43 5.38
CA PHE A 25 -3.20 -5.95 4.14
C PHE A 25 -4.46 -6.70 3.70
N TYR A 26 -4.59 -8.00 4.00
CA TYR A 26 -5.75 -8.83 3.65
C TYR A 26 -6.74 -9.04 4.81
N GLY A 27 -6.48 -8.45 5.98
CA GLY A 27 -7.36 -8.49 7.15
C GLY A 27 -8.57 -7.57 7.05
N LEU A 28 -9.49 -7.71 8.02
CA LEU A 28 -10.64 -6.83 8.25
C LEU A 28 -10.37 -5.98 9.49
N THR A 29 -10.46 -4.66 9.39
CA THR A 29 -10.47 -3.77 10.57
C THR A 29 -11.42 -2.59 10.31
N GLU A 30 -12.51 -2.52 11.08
CA GLU A 30 -13.51 -1.43 10.96
C GLU A 30 -13.09 -0.15 11.72
N ASP A 31 -12.13 -0.24 12.65
CA ASP A 31 -11.70 0.87 13.53
C ASP A 31 -10.44 1.62 13.05
N LYS A 32 -9.80 1.21 11.94
CA LYS A 32 -8.47 1.73 11.54
C LYS A 32 -8.49 3.23 11.23
N THR A 33 -9.48 3.70 10.48
CA THR A 33 -9.57 5.11 10.04
C THR A 33 -9.65 6.10 11.21
N ILE A 34 -10.33 5.74 12.30
CA ILE A 34 -10.43 6.61 13.48
C ILE A 34 -9.08 6.72 14.18
N GLN A 35 -8.33 5.61 14.27
CA GLN A 35 -7.01 5.59 14.90
C GLN A 35 -5.98 6.33 14.04
N GLU A 36 -6.00 6.12 12.73
CA GLU A 36 -5.12 6.83 11.79
C GLU A 36 -5.36 8.34 11.82
N GLN A 37 -6.62 8.78 11.89
CA GLN A 37 -6.94 10.21 12.01
C GLN A 37 -6.42 10.81 13.32
N LYS A 38 -6.53 10.09 14.43
CA LYS A 38 -5.96 10.55 15.72
C LYS A 38 -4.43 10.56 15.67
N ALA A 39 -3.82 9.58 15.02
CA ALA A 39 -2.38 9.47 14.86
C ALA A 39 -1.83 10.64 14.05
N ILE A 40 -2.40 10.96 12.89
CA ILE A 40 -1.91 12.08 12.07
C ILE A 40 -2.04 13.41 12.81
N GLU A 41 -3.13 13.62 13.55
CA GLU A 41 -3.35 14.83 14.35
C GLU A 41 -2.33 14.97 15.47
N ARG A 42 -2.08 13.88 16.21
CA ARG A 42 -1.09 13.89 17.30
C ARG A 42 0.32 14.10 16.76
N LEU A 43 0.74 13.30 15.78
CA LEU A 43 2.10 13.28 15.25
C LEU A 43 2.47 14.59 14.57
N THR A 44 1.58 15.16 13.76
CA THR A 44 1.84 16.46 13.11
C THR A 44 1.78 17.62 14.10
N GLY A 45 0.99 17.49 15.18
CA GLY A 45 0.96 18.46 16.29
C GLY A 45 2.23 18.53 17.14
N LEU A 46 3.13 17.54 17.03
CA LEU A 46 4.45 17.58 17.71
C LEU A 46 5.49 18.42 16.96
N LEU A 47 5.21 18.79 15.71
CA LEU A 47 6.13 19.49 14.83
C LEU A 47 5.86 21.00 14.82
N PRO A 48 6.80 21.82 14.33
CA PRO A 48 6.50 23.21 14.00
C PRO A 48 5.28 23.31 13.08
N SER A 49 4.36 24.22 13.37
CA SER A 49 3.03 24.33 12.72
C SER A 49 3.08 24.22 11.20
N ALA A 50 3.98 24.94 10.52
CA ALA A 50 4.09 24.89 9.07
C ALA A 50 4.47 23.49 8.54
N VAL A 51 5.38 22.79 9.23
CA VAL A 51 5.80 21.43 8.85
C VAL A 51 4.68 20.43 9.14
N GLY A 52 4.05 20.54 10.32
CA GLY A 52 2.94 19.66 10.69
C GLY A 52 1.77 19.76 9.70
N GLU A 53 1.40 20.97 9.30
CA GLU A 53 0.34 21.22 8.32
C GLU A 53 0.68 20.66 6.94
N GLU A 54 1.93 20.82 6.49
CA GLU A 54 2.39 20.27 5.21
C GLU A 54 2.31 18.74 5.19
N LEU A 55 2.82 18.06 6.22
CA LEU A 55 2.77 16.60 6.31
C LEU A 55 1.34 16.08 6.41
N LYS A 56 0.49 16.74 7.21
CA LYS A 56 -0.95 16.40 7.28
C LYS A 56 -1.62 16.53 5.92
N THR A 57 -1.30 17.58 5.17
CA THR A 57 -1.85 17.80 3.82
C THR A 57 -1.40 16.71 2.85
N ILE A 58 -0.12 16.33 2.88
CA ILE A 58 0.41 15.23 2.06
C ILE A 58 -0.28 13.91 2.39
N TRP A 59 -0.41 13.60 3.68
CA TRP A 59 -1.07 12.37 4.13
C TRP A 59 -2.53 12.33 3.69
N THR A 60 -3.29 13.41 3.90
CA THR A 60 -4.69 13.49 3.45
C THR A 60 -4.84 13.39 1.93
N GLU A 61 -3.88 13.93 1.17
CA GLU A 61 -3.86 13.78 -0.29
C GLU A 61 -3.66 12.32 -0.72
N PHE A 62 -2.78 11.59 -0.05
CA PHE A 62 -2.57 10.16 -0.29
C PHE A 62 -3.84 9.35 0.00
N GLU A 63 -4.45 9.56 1.18
CA GLU A 63 -5.68 8.88 1.60
C GLU A 63 -6.85 9.11 0.63
N ALA A 64 -6.94 10.32 0.06
CA ALA A 64 -7.96 10.61 -0.94
C ALA A 64 -7.76 9.81 -2.24
N GLY A 65 -6.52 9.46 -2.60
CA GLY A 65 -6.22 8.60 -3.76
C GLY A 65 -6.54 9.22 -5.13
N GLN A 66 -6.68 10.54 -5.21
CA GLN A 66 -7.18 11.23 -6.40
C GLN A 66 -6.06 11.82 -7.27
N SER A 67 -5.01 12.36 -6.65
CA SER A 67 -3.93 13.03 -7.38
C SER A 67 -3.06 12.03 -8.16
N PRO A 68 -2.38 12.49 -9.24
CA PRO A 68 -1.42 11.65 -9.95
C PRO A 68 -0.33 11.07 -9.04
N GLU A 69 0.15 11.87 -8.09
CA GLU A 69 1.15 11.47 -7.09
C GLU A 69 0.60 10.40 -6.14
N ALA A 70 -0.62 10.58 -5.61
CA ALA A 70 -1.26 9.59 -4.74
C ALA A 70 -1.47 8.25 -5.44
N LYS A 71 -1.95 8.27 -6.69
CA LYS A 71 -2.12 7.05 -7.50
C LYS A 71 -0.78 6.38 -7.79
N PHE A 72 0.25 7.15 -8.09
CA PHE A 72 1.60 6.64 -8.34
C PHE A 72 2.19 5.97 -7.09
N VAL A 73 2.13 6.63 -5.93
CA VAL A 73 2.64 6.07 -4.67
C VAL A 73 1.81 4.85 -4.25
N SER A 74 0.48 4.91 -4.37
CA SER A 74 -0.40 3.77 -4.08
C SER A 74 -0.11 2.57 -4.98
N ALA A 75 0.15 2.79 -6.27
CA ALA A 75 0.54 1.70 -7.18
C ALA A 75 1.85 1.02 -6.75
N LEU A 76 2.85 1.79 -6.31
CA LEU A 76 4.11 1.25 -5.80
C LEU A 76 3.92 0.52 -4.46
N ASP A 77 3.17 1.12 -3.54
CA ASP A 77 2.81 0.52 -2.25
C ASP A 77 2.16 -0.86 -2.44
N ARG A 78 1.26 -1.03 -3.40
CA ARG A 78 0.65 -2.34 -3.69
C ARG A 78 1.56 -3.31 -4.42
N PHE A 79 2.45 -2.82 -5.27
CA PHE A 79 3.38 -3.66 -6.03
C PHE A 79 4.50 -4.24 -5.16
N LEU A 80 5.08 -3.45 -4.26
CA LEU A 80 6.27 -3.85 -3.50
C LEU A 80 6.06 -5.11 -2.63
N PRO A 81 4.97 -5.28 -1.88
CA PRO A 81 4.67 -6.51 -1.15
C PRO A 81 4.45 -7.72 -2.07
N ILE A 82 3.88 -7.52 -3.26
CA ILE A 82 3.73 -8.58 -4.27
C ILE A 82 5.12 -9.05 -4.70
N TYR A 83 5.95 -8.11 -5.14
CA TYR A 83 7.31 -8.41 -5.58
C TYR A 83 8.13 -9.08 -4.47
N SER A 84 8.03 -8.58 -3.24
CA SER A 84 8.68 -9.19 -2.07
C SER A 84 8.25 -10.64 -1.83
N ASN A 85 6.96 -10.96 -1.95
CA ASN A 85 6.50 -12.35 -1.84
C ASN A 85 7.08 -13.23 -2.96
N MET A 86 7.14 -12.72 -4.20
CA MET A 86 7.71 -13.46 -5.33
C MET A 86 9.18 -13.82 -5.12
N GLN A 87 9.95 -12.89 -4.53
CA GLN A 87 11.37 -13.11 -4.20
C GLN A 87 11.57 -14.05 -3.01
N ASN A 88 10.55 -14.23 -2.16
CA ASN A 88 10.60 -15.03 -0.94
C ASN A 88 9.71 -16.28 -1.03
N ASP A 89 9.59 -16.88 -2.22
CA ASP A 89 8.83 -18.12 -2.48
C ASP A 89 7.38 -18.13 -1.95
N GLY A 90 6.76 -16.95 -1.93
CA GLY A 90 5.41 -16.73 -1.45
C GLY A 90 5.26 -16.85 0.06
N TYR A 91 6.31 -16.58 0.84
CA TYR A 91 6.33 -16.76 2.30
C TYR A 91 5.09 -16.18 3.01
N SER A 92 4.79 -14.89 2.81
CA SER A 92 3.66 -14.27 3.50
C SER A 92 2.32 -14.78 2.95
N TRP A 93 2.22 -14.99 1.63
CA TRP A 93 1.00 -15.55 1.04
C TRP A 93 0.67 -16.94 1.60
N LYS A 94 1.65 -17.86 1.66
CA LYS A 94 1.46 -19.21 2.20
C LYS A 94 1.11 -19.19 3.67
N ASN A 95 1.85 -18.43 4.48
CA ASN A 95 1.66 -18.39 5.93
C ASN A 95 0.30 -17.80 6.33
N HIS A 96 -0.31 -16.98 5.48
CA HIS A 96 -1.61 -16.36 5.73
C HIS A 96 -2.73 -16.90 4.84
N GLY A 97 -2.48 -17.97 4.06
CA GLY A 97 -3.48 -18.57 3.19
C GLY A 97 -4.03 -17.65 2.10
N VAL A 98 -3.25 -16.65 1.68
CA VAL A 98 -3.66 -15.69 0.64
C VAL A 98 -3.67 -16.37 -0.72
N SER A 99 -4.77 -16.21 -1.46
CA SER A 99 -4.91 -16.68 -2.84
C SER A 99 -4.56 -15.60 -3.86
N VAL A 100 -4.15 -16.01 -5.07
CA VAL A 100 -3.87 -15.06 -6.17
C VAL A 100 -5.08 -14.19 -6.51
N ASP A 101 -6.31 -14.71 -6.37
CA ASP A 101 -7.53 -13.96 -6.63
C ASP A 101 -7.72 -12.83 -5.60
N GLN A 102 -7.34 -13.05 -4.33
CA GLN A 102 -7.35 -11.99 -3.31
C GLN A 102 -6.31 -10.91 -3.62
N VAL A 103 -5.12 -11.30 -4.11
CA VAL A 103 -4.09 -10.35 -4.54
C VAL A 103 -4.61 -9.51 -5.70
N ARG A 104 -5.15 -10.12 -6.75
CA ARG A 104 -5.72 -9.42 -7.90
C ARG A 104 -6.85 -8.48 -7.49
N ALA A 105 -7.82 -8.98 -6.72
CA ALA A 105 -8.97 -8.20 -6.30
C ALA A 105 -8.60 -6.92 -5.51
N ARG A 106 -7.52 -6.95 -4.71
CA ARG A 106 -7.08 -5.80 -3.92
C ARG A 106 -6.04 -4.91 -4.62
N CYS A 107 -5.27 -5.44 -5.57
CA CYS A 107 -4.11 -4.73 -6.13
C CYS A 107 -4.29 -4.29 -7.59
N GLU A 108 -5.18 -4.92 -8.36
CA GLU A 108 -5.37 -4.59 -9.78
C GLU A 108 -5.69 -3.11 -10.00
N LYS A 109 -6.76 -2.64 -9.36
CA LYS A 109 -7.24 -1.27 -9.57
C LYS A 109 -6.23 -0.21 -9.10
N PRO A 110 -5.67 -0.25 -7.88
CA PRO A 110 -4.68 0.74 -7.46
C PRO A 110 -3.44 0.78 -8.34
N ILE A 111 -2.90 -0.39 -8.72
CA ILE A 111 -1.70 -0.45 -9.57
C ILE A 111 -2.02 0.06 -10.97
N SER A 112 -3.14 -0.36 -11.58
CA SER A 112 -3.50 0.06 -12.93
C SER A 112 -3.89 1.54 -13.04
N ASP A 113 -4.51 2.11 -12.00
CA ASP A 113 -4.88 3.53 -11.95
C ASP A 113 -3.63 4.45 -11.88
N GLY A 114 -2.54 4.01 -11.26
CA GLY A 114 -1.28 4.78 -11.16
C GLY A 114 -0.23 4.42 -12.22
N LEU A 115 -0.08 3.13 -12.51
CA LEU A 115 0.98 2.54 -13.34
C LEU A 115 0.42 1.37 -14.17
N PRO A 116 -0.34 1.63 -15.25
CA PRO A 116 -1.03 0.60 -16.03
C PRO A 116 -0.09 -0.46 -16.64
N GLU A 117 1.09 -0.05 -17.11
CA GLU A 117 2.08 -1.00 -17.65
C GLU A 117 2.70 -1.87 -16.54
N LEU A 118 2.83 -1.34 -15.32
CA LEU A 118 3.29 -2.13 -14.17
C LEU A 118 2.26 -3.19 -13.81
N TRP A 119 0.95 -2.90 -13.89
CA TRP A 119 -0.07 -3.91 -13.65
C TRP A 119 0.01 -5.07 -14.64
N LYS A 120 0.15 -4.78 -15.94
CA LYS A 120 0.30 -5.82 -16.97
C LYS A 120 1.48 -6.76 -16.67
N LEU A 121 2.62 -6.18 -16.27
CA LEU A 121 3.78 -6.97 -15.85
C LEU A 121 3.48 -7.77 -14.57
N THR A 122 2.86 -7.13 -13.58
CA THR A 122 2.53 -7.75 -12.30
C THR A 122 1.59 -8.94 -12.47
N ASP A 123 0.57 -8.84 -13.32
CA ASP A 123 -0.39 -9.92 -13.56
C ASP A 123 0.26 -11.12 -14.26
N ALA A 124 1.18 -10.87 -15.19
CA ALA A 124 2.00 -11.92 -15.79
C ALA A 124 2.87 -12.62 -14.74
N LEU A 125 3.55 -11.85 -13.88
CA LEU A 125 4.38 -12.39 -12.80
C LEU A 125 3.55 -13.17 -11.76
N LEU A 126 2.34 -12.72 -11.43
CA LEU A 126 1.43 -13.45 -10.53
C LEU A 126 1.06 -14.81 -11.12
N SER A 127 0.84 -14.88 -12.42
CA SER A 127 0.57 -16.15 -13.12
C SER A 127 1.77 -17.10 -13.06
N GLU A 128 2.99 -16.59 -13.19
CA GLU A 128 4.20 -17.38 -12.97
C GLU A 128 4.36 -17.87 -11.53
N SER A 129 4.06 -17.02 -10.54
CA SER A 129 4.09 -17.39 -9.13
C SER A 129 3.13 -18.52 -8.78
N VAL A 130 1.95 -18.54 -9.40
CA VAL A 130 1.01 -19.67 -9.29
C VAL A 130 1.63 -20.94 -9.86
N ALA A 131 2.23 -20.87 -11.06
CA ALA A 131 2.89 -22.03 -11.69
C ALA A 131 4.08 -22.56 -10.86
N LYS A 132 4.77 -21.67 -10.12
CA LYS A 132 5.86 -22.01 -9.19
C LYS A 132 5.38 -22.54 -7.83
N GLY A 133 4.06 -22.60 -7.57
CA GLY A 133 3.53 -23.05 -6.28
C GLY A 133 3.86 -22.08 -5.14
N GLN A 134 3.93 -20.77 -5.42
CA GLN A 134 4.16 -19.75 -4.40
C GLN A 134 2.89 -19.35 -3.64
N PHE A 135 1.72 -19.83 -4.07
CA PHE A 135 0.47 -19.71 -3.33
C PHE A 135 0.11 -21.05 -2.66
N THR A 136 -0.66 -21.02 -1.58
CA THR A 136 -1.25 -22.22 -0.99
C THR A 136 -2.18 -22.89 -2.00
N ALA A 137 -2.06 -24.21 -2.17
CA ALA A 137 -3.02 -24.97 -2.97
C ALA A 137 -4.41 -24.84 -2.35
N ARG A 138 -5.45 -24.62 -3.17
CA ARG A 138 -6.83 -24.76 -2.69
C ARG A 138 -7.05 -26.25 -2.38
N GLU A 139 -7.30 -26.57 -1.11
CA GLU A 139 -7.90 -27.85 -0.70
C GLU A 139 -9.35 -27.95 -1.18
#